data_AF-A0AAW6MEG3-F1
#
_entry.id   AF-A0AAW6MEG3-F1
#
_cell.length_a   1.000
_cell.length_b   1.000
_cell.length_c   1.000
_cell.angle_alpha   90.00
_cell.angle_beta   90.00
_cell.angle_gamma   90.00
#
_symmetry.space_group_name_H-M   'P 1'
#
loop_
_entity.id
_entity.type
_entity.pdbx_description
1 polymer ?
#
loop_
_entity_poly.entity_id
_entity_poly.type
_entity_poly.pdbx_seq_one_letter_code
_entity_poly.pdbx_strand_id
1 'polypeptide(L)'
;NEITGDKLHEFQTETDTKGKQKLAPGTIVQCWKGDPKLIKEAIEKGYDVVNSYHSYTYLDYTFVAIPLVKAYNFNPVPEGLTEKQKGKVLGLGCQMWGE
;
A
#
# COMPACT_ATOMS: atom_id res chain seq x y z
N ASN A 1 -4.02 0.96 4.10
CA ASN A 1 -3.30 -0.11 4.84
C ASN A 1 -3.48 -0.03 6.35
N GLU A 2 -4.38 0.82 6.86
CA GLU A 2 -4.70 1.00 8.28
C GLU A 2 -5.23 -0.28 8.92
N ILE A 3 -5.92 -1.11 8.12
CA ILE A 3 -6.49 -2.39 8.54
C ILE A 3 -5.45 -3.38 9.08
N THR A 4 -4.17 -3.21 8.75
CA THR A 4 -3.09 -4.06 9.29
C THR A 4 -2.70 -3.68 10.72
N GLY A 5 -3.18 -2.54 11.22
CA GLY A 5 -2.83 -1.99 12.53
C GLY A 5 -1.47 -1.29 12.58
N ASP A 6 -0.78 -1.14 11.44
CA ASP A 6 0.53 -0.47 11.38
C ASP A 6 0.39 1.07 11.53
N LYS A 7 1.41 1.73 12.09
CA LYS A 7 1.43 3.19 12.23
C LYS A 7 1.78 3.85 10.88
N LEU A 8 0.80 4.53 10.27
CA LEU A 8 0.91 5.18 8.96
C LEU A 8 1.01 6.71 9.02
N HIS A 9 0.53 7.30 10.12
CA HIS A 9 0.50 8.74 10.34
C HIS A 9 1.15 9.11 11.67
N GLU A 10 1.73 10.31 11.73
CA GLU A 10 2.38 10.81 12.94
C GLU A 10 1.40 11.00 14.10
N PHE A 11 0.17 11.42 13.80
CA PHE A 11 -0.89 11.67 14.78
C PHE A 11 -1.47 10.39 15.40
N GLN A 12 -1.18 9.20 14.85
CA GLN A 12 -1.65 7.95 15.42
C GLN A 12 -0.93 7.65 16.73
N THR A 13 -1.72 7.39 17.77
CA THR A 13 -1.23 6.97 19.09
C THR A 13 -0.91 5.48 19.10
N GLU A 14 -0.18 5.01 20.11
CA GLU A 14 0.07 3.56 20.25
C GLU A 14 -1.21 2.74 20.44
N THR A 15 -2.26 3.34 21.02
CA THR A 15 -3.56 2.67 21.16
C THR A 15 -4.25 2.48 19.81
N ASP A 16 -4.03 3.38 18.84
CA ASP A 16 -4.61 3.29 17.50
C ASP A 16 -3.90 2.24 16.62
N THR A 17 -2.67 1.87 16.97
CA THR A 17 -1.78 1.03 16.13
C THR A 17 -1.42 -0.31 16.81
N LYS A 18 -2.22 -0.76 17.76
CA LYS A 18 -2.07 -2.05 18.48
C LYS A 18 -3.13 -3.07 18.07
N GLY A 19 -3.44 -3.15 16.78
CA GLY A 19 -4.31 -4.18 16.23
C GLY A 19 -3.71 -5.58 16.45
N LYS A 20 -4.19 -6.31 17.46
CA LYS A 20 -3.77 -7.70 17.74
C LYS A 20 -4.59 -8.75 16.98
N GLN A 21 -5.62 -8.31 16.26
CA GLN A 21 -6.53 -9.19 15.56
C GLN A 21 -5.95 -9.58 14.20
N LYS A 22 -6.11 -10.86 13.85
CA LYS A 22 -5.73 -11.37 12.52
C LYS A 22 -6.88 -11.12 11.55
N LEU A 23 -6.57 -10.64 10.36
CA LEU A 23 -7.56 -10.47 9.30
C LEU A 23 -8.02 -11.85 8.80
N ALA A 24 -9.24 -11.91 8.28
CA ALA A 24 -9.78 -13.15 7.74
C ALA A 24 -8.89 -13.70 6.60
N PRO A 25 -8.72 -15.04 6.48
CA PRO A 25 -8.02 -15.63 5.35
C PRO A 25 -8.61 -15.16 4.01
N GLY A 26 -7.74 -14.85 3.05
CA GLY A 26 -8.16 -14.31 1.74
C GLY A 26 -8.41 -12.79 1.72
N THR A 27 -8.19 -12.08 2.84
CA THR A 27 -8.22 -10.62 2.86
C THR A 27 -7.12 -10.06 1.96
N ILE A 28 -7.49 -9.11 1.08
CA ILE A 28 -6.56 -8.35 0.25
C ILE A 28 -6.31 -7.00 0.92
N VAL A 29 -5.05 -6.64 1.12
CA VAL A 29 -4.65 -5.37 1.76
C VAL A 29 -4.29 -4.35 0.69
N GLN A 30 -5.01 -3.22 0.68
CA GLN A 30 -4.64 -2.08 -0.15
C GLN A 30 -3.61 -1.18 0.57
N CYS A 31 -2.43 -1.07 -0.04
CA CYS A 31 -1.28 -0.33 0.49
C CYS A 31 -1.16 1.02 -0.22
N TRP A 32 -1.74 2.07 0.35
CA TRP A 32 -1.71 3.41 -0.25
C TRP A 32 -0.48 4.23 0.16
N LYS A 33 0.06 3.99 1.37
CA LYS A 33 1.25 4.70 1.86
C LYS A 33 2.49 4.44 0.99
N GLY A 34 2.54 3.26 0.35
CA GLY A 34 3.58 2.85 -0.58
C GLY A 34 4.95 2.59 0.04
N ASP A 35 5.03 2.37 1.36
CA ASP A 35 6.24 1.88 2.02
C ASP A 35 6.47 0.40 1.65
N PRO A 36 7.58 0.05 0.96
CA PRO A 36 7.91 -1.33 0.60
C PRO A 36 7.97 -2.27 1.81
N LYS A 37 8.37 -1.75 2.99
CA LYS A 37 8.44 -2.53 4.23
C LYS A 37 7.06 -3.00 4.66
N LEU A 38 6.07 -2.09 4.66
CA LEU A 38 4.69 -2.43 5.04
C LEU A 38 4.06 -3.43 4.07
N ILE A 39 4.37 -3.30 2.77
CA ILE A 39 3.92 -4.25 1.74
C ILE A 39 4.50 -5.64 2.01
N LYS A 40 5.82 -5.71 2.24
CA LYS A 40 6.52 -6.96 2.53
C LYS A 40 5.97 -7.61 3.81
N GLU A 41 5.75 -6.84 4.86
CA GLU A 41 5.18 -7.32 6.12
C GLU A 41 3.75 -7.88 5.92
N ALA A 42 2.90 -7.23 5.13
CA ALA A 42 1.56 -7.74 4.81
C ALA A 42 1.63 -9.08 4.05
N ILE A 43 2.55 -9.20 3.09
CA ILE A 43 2.80 -10.43 2.34
C ILE A 43 3.31 -11.55 3.26
N GLU A 44 4.24 -11.24 4.16
CA GLU A 44 4.80 -12.19 5.14
C GLU A 44 3.75 -12.65 6.16
N LYS A 45 2.80 -11.78 6.52
CA LYS A 45 1.61 -12.14 7.31
C LYS A 45 0.61 -13.02 6.53
N GLY A 46 0.83 -13.24 5.24
CA GLY A 46 0.08 -14.16 4.37
C GLY A 46 -1.04 -13.51 3.55
N TYR A 47 -1.11 -12.18 3.51
CA TYR A 47 -2.12 -11.46 2.76
C TYR A 47 -1.68 -11.20 1.31
N ASP A 48 -2.66 -11.16 0.42
CA ASP A 48 -2.45 -10.62 -0.93
C ASP A 48 -2.56 -9.09 -0.86
N VAL A 49 -1.91 -8.38 -1.79
CA VAL A 49 -1.81 -6.92 -1.73
C VAL A 49 -2.12 -6.25 -3.06
N VAL A 50 -2.70 -5.06 -2.98
CA VAL A 50 -2.78 -4.10 -4.09
C VAL A 50 -1.96 -2.87 -3.69
N ASN A 51 -0.96 -2.51 -4.50
CA ASN A 51 -0.08 -1.39 -4.19
C ASN A 51 -0.58 -0.10 -4.88
N SER A 52 -0.87 0.92 -4.09
CA SER A 52 -1.42 2.19 -4.57
C SER A 52 -0.63 3.36 -4.00
N TYR A 53 0.70 3.36 -4.20
CA TYR A 53 1.54 4.38 -3.60
C TYR A 53 1.09 5.79 -3.99
N HIS A 54 0.55 6.52 -3.02
CA HIS A 54 -0.12 7.79 -3.23
C HIS A 54 0.74 8.82 -3.99
N SER A 55 2.06 8.83 -3.77
CA SER A 55 3.00 9.70 -4.47
C SER A 55 3.08 9.47 -5.99
N TYR A 56 2.50 8.38 -6.49
CA TYR A 56 2.47 7.98 -7.91
C TYR A 56 1.05 7.79 -8.45
N THR A 57 0.08 7.38 -7.64
CA THR A 57 -1.22 6.87 -8.13
C THR A 57 -2.44 7.69 -7.73
N TYR A 58 -2.31 8.76 -6.94
CA TYR A 58 -3.44 9.62 -6.54
C TYR A 58 -3.68 10.70 -7.59
N LEU A 59 -4.72 10.51 -8.41
CA LEU A 59 -5.09 11.38 -9.52
C LEU A 59 -5.70 12.71 -9.07
N ASP A 60 -6.15 12.78 -7.82
CA ASP A 60 -6.59 14.01 -7.17
C ASP A 60 -5.44 14.97 -6.84
N TYR A 61 -4.19 14.51 -6.85
CA TYR A 61 -3.04 15.40 -6.67
C TYR A 61 -2.79 16.24 -7.92
N THR A 62 -2.17 17.40 -7.72
CA THR A 62 -1.84 18.30 -8.84
C THR A 62 -0.91 17.63 -9.86
N PHE A 63 -1.01 18.06 -11.13
CA PHE A 63 -0.09 17.63 -12.19
C PHE A 63 1.39 17.90 -11.84
N VAL A 64 1.68 18.96 -11.08
CA VAL A 64 3.04 19.26 -10.62
C VAL A 64 3.55 18.19 -9.66
N ALA A 65 2.69 17.68 -8.77
CA ALA A 65 3.06 16.62 -7.83
C ALA A 65 3.20 15.26 -8.52
N ILE A 66 2.31 14.96 -9.47
CA ILE A 66 2.29 13.70 -10.22
C ILE A 66 2.09 13.95 -11.72
N PRO A 67 3.16 14.29 -12.46
CA PRO A 67 3.09 14.33 -13.92
C PRO A 67 2.80 12.94 -14.49
N LEU A 68 2.21 12.87 -15.69
CA LEU A 68 1.87 11.60 -16.34
C LEU A 68 3.06 10.63 -16.43
N VAL A 69 4.25 11.13 -16.78
CA VAL A 69 5.47 10.31 -16.85
C VAL A 69 5.83 9.67 -15.51
N LYS A 70 5.60 10.39 -14.39
CA LYS A 70 5.85 9.87 -13.05
C LYS A 70 4.85 8.77 -12.72
N ALA A 71 3.56 9.00 -12.95
CA ALA A 71 2.52 7.99 -12.75
C ALA A 71 2.78 6.73 -13.58
N TYR A 72 3.16 6.91 -14.86
CA TYR A 72 3.42 5.80 -15.78
C TYR A 72 4.63 4.94 -15.38
N ASN A 73 5.65 5.54 -14.78
CA ASN A 73 6.85 4.84 -14.32
C ASN A 73 6.64 4.06 -13.01
N PHE A 74 5.43 4.07 -12.43
CA PHE A 74 5.16 3.33 -11.22
C PHE A 74 5.20 1.82 -11.46
N ASN A 75 6.12 1.13 -10.78
CA ASN A 75 6.12 -0.32 -10.70
C ASN A 75 5.38 -0.77 -9.42
N PRO A 76 4.26 -1.48 -9.52
CA PRO A 76 3.48 -1.88 -8.35
C PRO A 76 4.16 -2.97 -7.51
N VAL A 77 5.15 -3.67 -8.07
CA VAL A 77 5.91 -4.72 -7.36
C VAL A 77 7.18 -4.10 -6.78
N PRO A 78 7.29 -3.96 -5.44
CA PRO A 78 8.49 -3.41 -4.82
C PRO A 78 9.73 -4.27 -5.07
N GLU A 79 10.89 -3.62 -5.09
CA GLU A 79 12.18 -4.30 -5.15
C GLU A 79 12.42 -5.14 -3.87
N GLY A 80 13.28 -6.16 -3.97
CA GLY A 80 13.67 -6.99 -2.84
C GLY A 80 12.65 -8.08 -2.42
N LEU A 81 11.56 -8.25 -3.18
CA LEU A 81 10.65 -9.39 -3.04
C LEU A 81 11.18 -10.63 -3.77
N THR A 82 11.04 -11.80 -3.16
CA THR A 82 11.26 -13.10 -3.83
C THR A 82 10.18 -13.37 -4.89
N GLU A 83 10.44 -14.24 -5.86
CA GLU A 83 9.44 -14.58 -6.92
C GLU A 83 8.09 -15.03 -6.35
N LYS A 84 8.10 -15.82 -5.26
CA LYS A 84 6.89 -16.24 -4.57
C LYS A 84 6.13 -15.06 -3.94
N GLN A 85 6.86 -14.09 -3.38
CA GLN A 85 6.26 -12.89 -2.80
C GLN A 85 5.74 -11.94 -3.88
N LYS A 86 6.41 -11.84 -5.04
CA LYS A 86 5.91 -11.04 -6.17
C LYS A 86 4.52 -11.49 -6.62
N GLY A 87 4.26 -12.80 -6.63
CA GLY A 87 2.93 -13.37 -6.92
C GLY A 87 1.83 -13.00 -5.93
N LYS A 88 2.17 -12.38 -4.79
CA LYS A 88 1.21 -11.86 -3.80
C LYS A 88 0.78 -10.43 -4.07
N VAL A 89 1.46 -9.72 -4.97
CA VAL A 89 1.07 -8.40 -5.46
C VAL A 89 0.09 -8.59 -6.63
N LEU A 90 -1.19 -8.37 -6.39
CA LEU A 90 -2.25 -8.64 -7.37
C LEU A 90 -2.38 -7.53 -8.43
N GLY A 91 -1.86 -6.33 -8.12
CA GLY A 91 -1.91 -5.19 -9.03
C GLY A 91 -1.79 -3.87 -8.29
N LEU A 92 -2.40 -2.84 -8.88
CA LEU A 92 -2.41 -1.47 -8.37
C LEU A 92 -3.81 -0.86 -8.38
N GLY A 93 -3.93 0.27 -7.70
CA GLY A 93 -5.13 1.11 -7.73
C GLY A 93 -4.72 2.57 -7.92
N CYS A 94 -5.53 3.31 -8.66
CA CYS A 94 -5.40 4.76 -8.82
C CYS A 94 -6.62 5.43 -8.18
N GLN A 95 -6.36 6.34 -7.26
CA GLN A 95 -7.38 6.96 -6.42
C GLN A 95 -7.72 8.34 -6.98
N MET A 96 -8.98 8.75 -6.83
CA MET A 96 -9.43 10.10 -7.10
C MET A 96 -10.35 10.50 -5.95
N TRP A 97 -9.75 11.15 -4.97
CA TRP A 97 -10.45 11.77 -3.85
C TRP A 97 -11.21 13.02 -4.33
N GLY A 98 -12.31 13.34 -3.65
CA GLY A 98 -13.33 14.28 -4.13
C GLY A 98 -13.52 15.52 -3.27
N GLU A 99 -12.64 15.71 -2.28
CA GLU A 99 -12.54 16.88 -1.39
C GLU A 99 -12.48 18.21 -2.14
#